data_AF-A0A935ER71-F1
#
_entry.id   AF-A0A935ER71-F1
#
_cell.length_a   1.000
_cell.length_b   1.000
_cell.length_c   1.000
_cell.angle_alpha   90.00
_cell.angle_beta   90.00
_cell.angle_gamma   90.00
#
_symmetry.space_group_name_H-M   'P 1'
#
loop_
_entity.id
_entity.type
_entity.pdbx_description
1 polymer ?
#
loop_
_entity_poly.entity_id
_entity_poly.type
_entity_poly.pdbx_seq_one_letter_code
_entity_poly.pdbx_strand_id
1 'polypeptide(L)'
;MCRIYGVDPERGPFTGRQWLQRCVHPQDQARIERSIREADTRGEEVAETEFRIPDRDGQPRWVHSWVRRTSRGGRRMAYGMHMDVTERRRAEEMLQQRQQLEQVNREKSAFMARMSHELRTPMNAVLGFTQLLADDAADPPSERQRERLARIAGAGAEMMSLVDGLLKIAHLEPDPAPAPPPRAAGGLRVLCVEDNPVNLQLVRELLALRPTVRLATAVDGGSGLAAALNEPPDLVLLDLQLPDIDGVEVMRRLRADPRTAGCRIVALSADAMPDHIETALAAGFDGYWTKPIQFDRFLAGIDGLAAEIAH
;
A
#
# COMPACT_ATOMS: atom_id res chain seq x y z
N MET A 1 -8.75 15.30 40.70
CA MET A 1 -8.27 16.51 40.01
C MET A 1 -6.73 16.57 40.00
N CYS A 2 -6.06 16.57 41.16
CA CYS A 2 -4.61 16.77 41.28
C CYS A 2 -3.72 15.80 40.47
N ARG A 3 -4.05 14.50 40.40
CA ARG A 3 -3.27 13.50 39.66
C ARG A 3 -3.25 13.72 38.13
N ILE A 4 -4.38 14.10 37.52
CA ILE A 4 -4.48 14.32 36.06
C ILE A 4 -3.63 15.52 35.63
N TYR A 5 -3.65 16.57 36.45
CA TYR A 5 -2.91 17.81 36.22
C TYR A 5 -1.46 17.78 36.75
N GLY A 6 -1.05 16.68 37.39
CA GLY A 6 0.28 16.55 37.98
C GLY A 6 0.57 17.55 39.10
N VAL A 7 -0.46 17.97 39.84
CA VAL A 7 -0.38 18.99 40.89
C VAL A 7 -0.34 18.33 42.26
N ASP A 8 0.47 18.90 43.14
CA ASP A 8 0.59 18.49 44.54
C ASP A 8 -0.74 18.74 45.29
N PRO A 9 -1.39 17.70 45.86
CA PRO A 9 -2.62 17.84 46.61
C PRO A 9 -2.48 18.72 47.88
N GLU A 10 -1.27 18.92 48.42
CA GLU A 10 -1.04 19.73 49.62
C GLU A 10 -1.06 21.25 49.36
N ARG A 11 -0.95 21.69 48.10
CA ARG A 11 -0.94 23.12 47.72
C ARG A 11 -2.31 23.80 47.69
N GLY A 12 -3.37 23.08 48.05
CA GLY A 12 -4.75 23.60 48.02
C GLY A 12 -5.33 23.76 46.60
N PRO A 13 -6.65 24.03 46.47
CA PRO A 13 -7.31 24.09 45.17
C PRO A 13 -6.95 25.36 44.39
N PHE A 14 -6.81 25.25 43.07
CA PHE A 14 -6.70 26.42 42.22
C PHE A 14 -7.99 27.25 42.22
N THR A 15 -7.85 28.56 42.09
CA THR A 15 -8.95 29.39 41.58
C THR A 15 -9.28 28.98 40.14
N GLY A 16 -10.51 29.21 39.69
CA GLY A 16 -10.91 28.90 38.31
C GLY A 16 -10.00 29.55 37.25
N ARG A 17 -9.52 30.78 37.51
CA ARG A 17 -8.57 31.48 36.64
C ARG A 17 -7.18 30.82 36.62
N GLN A 18 -6.65 30.42 37.78
CA GLN A 18 -5.36 29.72 37.86
C GLN A 18 -5.41 28.35 37.18
N TRP A 19 -6.52 27.62 37.36
CA TRP A 19 -6.73 26.35 36.67
C TRP A 19 -6.74 26.54 35.15
N LEU A 20 -7.51 27.50 34.63
CA LEU A 20 -7.59 27.78 33.20
C LEU A 20 -6.21 28.10 32.60
N GLN A 21 -5.44 28.95 33.25
CA GLN A 21 -4.13 29.38 32.74
C GLN A 21 -3.05 28.29 32.83
N ARG A 22 -3.09 27.45 33.88
CA ARG A 22 -2.00 26.49 34.17
C ARG A 22 -2.28 25.09 33.67
N CYS A 23 -3.54 24.69 33.61
CA CYS A 23 -3.93 23.30 33.39
C CYS A 23 -4.55 23.06 32.01
N VAL A 24 -5.16 24.08 31.40
CA VAL A 24 -5.76 23.98 30.06
C VAL A 24 -4.74 24.40 29.01
N HIS A 25 -4.64 23.62 27.93
CA HIS A 25 -3.74 23.88 26.83
C HIS A 25 -4.01 25.27 26.21
N PRO A 26 -2.97 26.06 25.85
CA PRO A 26 -3.14 27.45 25.38
C PRO A 26 -4.18 27.64 24.27
N GLN A 27 -4.22 26.71 23.30
CA GLN A 27 -5.18 26.74 22.19
C GLN A 27 -6.65 26.57 22.63
N ASP A 28 -6.90 26.01 23.82
CA ASP A 28 -8.24 25.77 24.34
C ASP A 28 -8.69 26.81 25.37
N GLN A 29 -7.76 27.63 25.91
CA GLN A 29 -8.07 28.55 27.01
C GLN A 29 -9.17 29.55 26.67
N ALA A 30 -9.10 30.21 25.50
CA ALA A 30 -10.11 31.19 25.10
C ALA A 30 -11.50 30.55 24.90
N ARG A 31 -11.54 29.32 24.36
CA ARG A 31 -12.78 28.54 24.16
C ARG A 31 -13.39 28.16 25.50
N ILE A 32 -12.59 27.66 26.44
CA ILE A 32 -13.05 27.23 27.76
C ILE A 32 -13.48 28.43 28.63
N GLU A 33 -12.75 29.56 28.58
CA GLU A 33 -13.16 30.78 29.28
C GLU A 33 -14.53 31.29 28.79
N ARG A 34 -14.74 31.26 27.47
CA ARG A 34 -16.02 31.63 26.86
C ARG A 34 -17.14 30.69 27.32
N SER A 35 -16.92 29.38 27.25
CA SER A 35 -17.89 28.37 27.70
C SER A 35 -18.25 28.56 29.18
N ILE A 36 -17.29 28.86 30.04
CA ILE A 36 -17.55 29.14 31.46
C ILE A 36 -18.41 30.39 31.63
N ARG A 37 -18.08 31.50 30.95
CA ARG A 37 -18.87 32.75 31.02
C ARG A 37 -20.30 32.56 30.53
N GLU A 38 -20.47 31.82 29.44
CA GLU A 38 -21.80 31.55 28.86
C GLU A 38 -22.66 30.71 29.82
N ALA A 39 -22.10 29.63 30.38
CA ALA A 39 -22.78 28.79 31.37
C ALA A 39 -23.21 29.60 32.61
N ASP A 40 -22.32 30.48 33.10
CA ASP A 40 -22.63 31.38 34.22
C ASP A 40 -23.76 32.37 33.89
N THR A 41 -23.77 32.92 32.66
CA THR A 41 -24.80 33.87 32.22
C THR A 41 -26.17 33.21 32.06
N ARG A 42 -26.20 31.98 31.57
CA ARG A 42 -27.42 31.19 31.37
C ARG A 42 -27.93 30.51 32.64
N GLY A 43 -27.16 30.57 33.73
CA GLY A 43 -27.50 29.88 34.98
C GLY A 43 -27.40 28.35 34.88
N GLU A 44 -26.55 27.82 34.00
CA GLU A 44 -26.37 26.39 33.82
C GLU A 44 -25.71 25.76 35.07
N GLU A 45 -26.47 24.92 35.77
CA GLU A 45 -25.98 24.19 36.95
C GLU A 45 -24.94 23.13 36.60
N VAL A 46 -24.98 22.58 35.39
CA VAL A 46 -24.09 21.50 34.93
C VAL A 46 -23.45 21.91 33.62
N ALA A 47 -22.14 21.74 33.51
CA ALA A 47 -21.39 21.93 32.29
C ALA A 47 -20.50 20.71 32.01
N GLU A 48 -20.53 20.27 30.76
CA GLU A 48 -19.75 19.16 30.24
C GLU A 48 -18.91 19.67 29.07
N THR A 49 -17.62 19.41 29.09
CA THR A 49 -16.71 19.90 28.06
C THR A 49 -15.45 19.06 27.95
N GLU A 50 -14.90 18.99 26.74
CA GLU A 50 -13.60 18.39 26.49
C GLU A 50 -12.58 19.45 26.12
N PHE A 51 -11.39 19.34 26.68
CA PHE A 51 -10.26 20.20 26.37
C PHE A 51 -8.93 19.48 26.51
N ARG A 52 -7.93 20.04 25.84
CA ARG A 52 -6.56 19.58 25.92
C ARG A 52 -5.87 20.10 27.17
N ILE A 53 -5.00 19.29 27.75
CA ILE A 53 -4.07 19.64 28.81
C ILE A 53 -2.64 19.44 28.30
N PRO A 54 -1.67 20.24 28.76
CA PRO A 54 -0.26 20.01 28.46
C PRO A 54 0.17 18.64 28.98
N ASP A 55 1.03 17.97 28.22
CA ASP A 55 1.62 16.70 28.62
C ASP A 55 3.07 16.86 29.09
N ARG A 56 3.58 15.85 29.79
CA ARG A 56 4.99 15.81 30.21
C ARG A 56 5.93 15.51 29.04
N ASP A 57 5.46 14.77 28.04
CA ASP A 57 6.27 14.27 26.91
C ASP A 57 5.99 15.01 25.59
N GLY A 58 5.26 16.14 25.65
CA GLY A 58 5.04 17.06 24.53
C GLY A 58 3.79 16.82 23.69
N GLN A 59 3.04 15.73 23.90
CA GLN A 59 1.80 15.43 23.15
C GLN A 59 0.55 15.71 23.99
N PRO A 60 -0.33 16.66 23.62
CA PRO A 60 -1.44 17.08 24.47
C PRO A 60 -2.37 15.90 24.83
N ARG A 61 -2.77 15.84 26.11
CA ARG A 61 -3.76 14.86 26.60
C ARG A 61 -5.14 15.49 26.57
N TRP A 62 -6.16 14.69 26.22
CA TRP A 62 -7.54 15.14 26.22
C TRP A 62 -8.21 14.81 27.55
N VAL A 63 -8.88 15.80 28.11
CA VAL A 63 -9.64 15.67 29.34
C VAL A 63 -11.10 15.94 29.05
N HIS A 64 -11.93 14.99 29.45
CA HIS A 64 -13.37 15.17 29.56
C HIS A 64 -13.70 15.68 30.97
N SER A 65 -14.43 16.78 31.05
CA SER A 65 -14.72 17.48 32.29
C SER A 65 -16.23 17.63 32.45
N TRP A 66 -16.74 17.09 33.55
CA TRP A 66 -18.11 17.30 33.98
C TRP A 66 -18.09 18.08 35.29
N VAL A 67 -18.73 19.25 35.32
CA VAL A 67 -18.72 20.16 36.47
C VAL A 67 -20.13 20.59 36.82
N ARG A 68 -20.48 20.46 38.09
CA ARG A 68 -21.70 21.02 38.68
C ARG A 68 -21.38 22.25 39.51
N ARG A 69 -22.10 23.34 39.25
CA ARG A 69 -22.06 24.61 39.99
C ARG A 69 -23.20 24.63 41.01
N THR A 70 -22.92 25.15 42.20
CA THR A 70 -23.90 25.34 43.26
C THR A 70 -23.57 26.59 44.08
N SER A 71 -24.50 27.07 44.91
CA SER A 71 -24.29 28.16 45.84
C SER A 71 -24.65 27.71 47.25
N ARG A 72 -23.72 27.84 48.20
CA ARG A 72 -23.95 27.52 49.62
C ARG A 72 -23.53 28.71 50.47
N GLY A 73 -24.48 29.29 51.22
CA GLY A 73 -24.23 30.45 52.09
C GLY A 73 -23.74 31.69 51.34
N GLY A 74 -24.23 31.92 50.11
CA GLY A 74 -23.80 33.03 49.25
C GLY A 74 -22.47 32.81 48.51
N ARG A 75 -21.77 31.70 48.77
CA ARG A 75 -20.52 31.34 48.09
C ARG A 75 -20.80 30.39 46.93
N ARG A 76 -20.40 30.80 45.72
CA ARG A 76 -20.41 29.92 44.54
C ARG A 76 -19.35 28.83 44.69
N MET A 77 -19.75 27.59 44.46
CA MET A 77 -18.91 26.39 44.50
C MET A 77 -19.09 25.60 43.21
N ALA A 78 -18.04 24.92 42.79
CA ALA A 78 -18.08 23.99 41.67
C ALA A 78 -17.41 22.68 42.08
N TYR A 79 -18.05 21.56 41.80
CA TYR A 79 -17.50 20.22 42.00
C TYR A 79 -17.75 19.38 40.76
N GLY A 80 -16.83 18.47 40.47
CA GLY A 80 -16.89 17.76 39.21
C GLY A 80 -15.78 16.73 39.08
N MET A 81 -15.84 15.98 37.97
CA MET A 81 -14.83 15.01 37.62
C MET A 81 -14.12 15.42 36.33
N HIS A 82 -12.84 15.08 36.28
CA HIS A 82 -12.03 15.16 35.08
C HIS A 82 -11.57 13.75 34.78
N MET A 83 -11.76 13.30 33.55
CA MET A 83 -11.33 12.00 33.07
C MET A 83 -10.37 12.21 31.91
N ASP A 84 -9.23 11.52 31.93
CA ASP A 84 -8.35 11.47 30.77
C ASP A 84 -9.04 10.58 29.71
N VAL A 85 -9.30 11.15 28.54
CA VAL A 85 -9.97 10.48 27.42
C VAL A 85 -9.08 10.40 26.19
N THR A 86 -7.77 10.59 26.38
CA THR A 86 -6.79 10.60 25.28
C THR A 86 -6.80 9.31 24.48
N GLU A 87 -6.81 8.15 25.14
CA GLU A 87 -6.82 6.84 24.48
C GLU A 87 -8.11 6.62 23.70
N ARG A 88 -9.26 6.94 24.31
CA ARG A 88 -10.57 6.87 23.64
C ARG A 88 -10.61 7.73 22.38
N ARG A 89 -10.18 8.99 22.47
CA ARG A 89 -10.12 9.92 21.33
C ARG A 89 -9.23 9.41 20.20
N ARG A 90 -8.04 8.92 20.53
CA ARG A 90 -7.11 8.33 19.55
C ARG A 90 -7.74 7.11 18.86
N ALA A 91 -8.44 6.25 19.61
CA ALA A 91 -9.12 5.09 19.04
C ALA A 91 -10.28 5.50 18.11
N GLU A 92 -11.10 6.48 18.50
CA GLU A 92 -12.19 7.03 17.68
C GLU A 92 -11.67 7.65 16.37
N GLU A 93 -10.59 8.44 16.46
CA GLU A 93 -9.94 9.05 15.29
C GLU A 93 -9.35 7.99 14.35
N MET A 94 -8.66 6.98 14.90
CA MET A 94 -8.14 5.86 14.11
C MET A 94 -9.26 5.09 13.42
N LEU A 95 -10.38 4.84 14.11
CA LEU A 95 -11.51 4.15 13.54
C LEU A 95 -12.16 4.96 12.41
N GLN A 96 -12.35 6.27 12.59
CA GLN A 96 -12.86 7.15 11.54
C GLN A 96 -11.94 7.20 10.33
N GLN A 97 -10.62 7.32 10.56
CA GLN A 97 -9.64 7.35 9.48
C GLN A 97 -9.64 6.02 8.72
N ARG A 98 -9.73 4.89 9.43
CA ARG A 98 -9.84 3.56 8.83
C ARG A 98 -11.11 3.42 8.00
N GLN A 99 -12.26 3.81 8.52
CA GLN A 99 -13.54 3.79 7.80
C GLN A 99 -13.49 4.65 6.53
N GLN A 100 -12.85 5.81 6.59
CA GLN A 100 -12.71 6.69 5.43
C GLN A 100 -11.80 6.07 4.36
N LEU A 101 -10.69 5.45 4.76
CA LEU A 101 -9.80 4.72 3.85
C LEU A 101 -10.51 3.53 3.21
N GLU A 102 -11.26 2.75 3.99
CA GLU A 102 -12.05 1.61 3.51
C GLU A 102 -13.11 2.07 2.50
N GLN A 103 -13.79 3.19 2.75
CA GLN A 103 -14.76 3.77 1.82
C GLN A 103 -14.11 4.21 0.50
N VAL A 104 -13.00 4.96 0.57
CA VAL A 104 -12.25 5.39 -0.62
C VAL A 104 -11.78 4.18 -1.42
N ASN A 105 -11.29 3.14 -0.75
CA ASN A 105 -10.85 1.93 -1.42
C ASN A 105 -12.02 1.21 -2.10
N ARG A 106 -13.16 1.08 -1.42
CA ARG A 106 -14.37 0.46 -1.98
C ARG A 106 -14.89 1.19 -3.20
N GLU A 107 -14.92 2.52 -3.18
CA GLU A 107 -15.32 3.34 -4.32
C GLU A 107 -14.35 3.18 -5.50
N LYS A 108 -13.05 3.14 -5.22
CA LYS A 108 -12.01 2.85 -6.20
C LYS A 108 -12.20 1.46 -6.84
N SER A 109 -12.44 0.41 -6.05
CA SER A 109 -12.67 -0.95 -6.56
C SER A 109 -13.92 -1.01 -7.44
N ALA A 110 -15.03 -0.39 -7.00
CA ALA A 110 -16.28 -0.35 -7.74
C ALA A 110 -16.14 0.39 -9.09
N PHE A 111 -15.42 1.52 -9.09
CA PHE A 111 -15.10 2.24 -10.32
C PHE A 111 -14.30 1.38 -11.30
N MET A 112 -13.24 0.72 -10.82
CA MET A 112 -12.41 -0.15 -11.66
C MET A 112 -13.20 -1.33 -12.24
N ALA A 113 -14.05 -1.98 -11.42
CA ALA A 113 -14.94 -3.06 -11.86
C ALA A 113 -15.84 -2.63 -13.03
N ARG A 114 -16.45 -1.45 -12.91
CA ARG A 114 -17.30 -0.89 -13.97
C ARG A 114 -16.49 -0.57 -15.24
N MET A 115 -15.35 0.12 -15.10
CA MET A 115 -14.50 0.46 -16.25
C MET A 115 -14.01 -0.78 -16.98
N SER A 116 -13.64 -1.84 -16.26
CA SER A 116 -13.26 -3.11 -16.87
C SER A 116 -14.41 -3.69 -17.71
N HIS A 117 -15.62 -3.77 -17.17
CA HIS A 117 -16.76 -4.29 -17.94
C HIS A 117 -17.03 -3.47 -19.22
N GLU A 118 -16.94 -2.14 -19.13
CA GLU A 118 -17.10 -1.23 -20.27
C GLU A 118 -15.98 -1.38 -21.31
N LEU A 119 -14.76 -1.78 -20.92
CA LEU A 119 -13.63 -2.05 -21.82
C LEU A 119 -13.66 -3.47 -22.42
N ARG A 120 -14.09 -4.47 -21.64
CA ARG A 120 -14.18 -5.87 -22.09
C ARG A 120 -15.17 -6.03 -23.24
N THR A 121 -16.31 -5.35 -23.17
CA THR A 121 -17.39 -5.49 -24.17
C THR A 121 -16.93 -5.13 -25.60
N PRO A 122 -16.38 -3.94 -25.88
CA PRO A 122 -15.88 -3.61 -27.21
C PRO A 122 -14.67 -4.45 -27.60
N MET A 123 -13.79 -4.82 -26.65
CA MET A 123 -12.61 -5.63 -26.96
C MET A 123 -12.96 -7.06 -27.37
N ASN A 124 -13.91 -7.69 -26.68
CA ASN A 124 -14.43 -9.01 -27.04
C ASN A 124 -15.07 -8.99 -28.45
N ALA A 125 -15.72 -7.89 -28.84
CA ALA A 125 -16.22 -7.74 -30.20
C ALA A 125 -15.09 -7.65 -31.23
N VAL A 126 -14.05 -6.84 -30.96
CA VAL A 126 -12.86 -6.73 -31.83
C VAL A 126 -12.18 -8.09 -32.00
N LEU A 127 -11.92 -8.81 -30.90
CA LEU A 127 -11.31 -10.13 -30.92
C LEU A 127 -12.19 -11.14 -31.66
N GLY A 128 -13.50 -11.14 -31.38
CA GLY A 128 -14.46 -12.03 -32.05
C GLY A 128 -14.52 -11.83 -33.56
N PHE A 129 -14.59 -10.58 -34.05
CA PHE A 129 -14.56 -10.30 -35.49
C PHE A 129 -13.20 -10.60 -36.12
N THR A 130 -12.10 -10.38 -35.40
CA THR A 130 -10.76 -10.75 -35.86
C THR A 130 -10.66 -12.26 -36.05
N GLN A 131 -11.22 -13.04 -35.12
CA GLN A 131 -11.29 -14.50 -35.21
C GLN A 131 -12.17 -14.97 -36.38
N LEU A 132 -13.36 -14.40 -36.53
CA LEU A 132 -14.27 -14.72 -37.63
C LEU A 132 -13.64 -14.47 -39.01
N LEU A 133 -12.92 -13.35 -39.17
CA LEU A 133 -12.21 -13.04 -40.41
C LEU A 133 -10.99 -13.94 -40.63
N ALA A 134 -10.35 -14.43 -39.56
CA ALA A 134 -9.24 -15.36 -39.66
C ALA A 134 -9.69 -16.76 -40.10
N ASP A 135 -10.88 -17.17 -39.63
CA ASP A 135 -11.46 -18.50 -39.81
C ASP A 135 -12.51 -18.57 -40.94
N ASP A 136 -12.66 -17.50 -41.74
CA ASP A 136 -13.61 -17.46 -42.86
C ASP A 136 -13.22 -18.48 -43.95
N ALA A 137 -13.96 -19.58 -44.02
CA ALA A 137 -13.73 -20.64 -44.99
C ALA A 137 -14.20 -20.28 -46.41
N ALA A 138 -15.10 -19.31 -46.56
CA ALA A 138 -15.64 -18.90 -47.84
C ALA A 138 -14.77 -17.82 -48.52
N ASP A 139 -14.17 -16.93 -47.74
CA ASP A 139 -13.21 -15.92 -48.21
C ASP A 139 -11.95 -15.90 -47.31
N PRO A 140 -11.06 -16.90 -47.45
CA PRO A 140 -9.91 -17.04 -46.55
C PRO A 140 -8.92 -15.90 -46.71
N PRO A 141 -8.42 -15.30 -45.61
CA PRO A 141 -7.50 -14.19 -45.68
C PRO A 141 -6.16 -14.61 -46.30
N SER A 142 -5.58 -13.71 -47.09
CA SER A 142 -4.20 -13.85 -47.55
C SER A 142 -3.23 -13.94 -46.38
N GLU A 143 -2.02 -14.46 -46.63
CA GLU A 143 -0.99 -14.62 -45.60
C GLU A 143 -0.66 -13.31 -44.86
N ARG A 144 -0.56 -12.19 -45.60
CA ARG A 144 -0.38 -10.86 -45.01
C ARG A 144 -1.58 -10.38 -44.18
N GLN A 145 -2.80 -10.72 -44.56
CA GLN A 145 -3.99 -10.40 -43.77
C GLN A 145 -4.03 -11.24 -42.49
N ARG A 146 -3.67 -12.52 -42.58
CA ARG A 146 -3.60 -13.43 -41.44
C ARG A 146 -2.57 -12.95 -40.40
N GLU A 147 -1.40 -12.49 -40.84
CA GLU A 147 -0.39 -11.89 -39.96
C GLU A 147 -0.90 -10.62 -39.26
N ARG A 148 -1.62 -9.75 -39.98
CA ARG A 148 -2.22 -8.53 -39.40
C ARG A 148 -3.32 -8.87 -38.38
N LEU A 149 -4.18 -9.83 -38.70
CA LEU A 149 -5.24 -10.31 -37.79
C LEU A 149 -4.62 -10.90 -36.52
N ALA A 150 -3.56 -11.70 -36.64
CA ALA A 150 -2.83 -12.24 -35.48
C ALA A 150 -2.25 -11.12 -34.59
N ARG A 151 -1.69 -10.06 -35.18
CA ARG A 151 -1.20 -8.90 -34.43
C ARG A 151 -2.32 -8.14 -33.70
N ILE A 152 -3.47 -7.95 -34.35
CA ILE A 152 -4.64 -7.31 -33.72
C ILE A 152 -5.16 -8.16 -32.55
N ALA A 153 -5.26 -9.48 -32.76
CA ALA A 153 -5.70 -10.41 -31.73
C ALA A 153 -4.75 -10.43 -30.53
N GLY A 154 -3.44 -10.47 -30.77
CA GLY A 154 -2.41 -10.42 -29.72
C GLY A 154 -2.52 -9.13 -28.89
N ALA A 155 -2.56 -7.96 -29.55
CA ALA A 155 -2.69 -6.68 -28.87
C ALA A 155 -4.01 -6.55 -28.06
N GLY A 156 -5.12 -7.08 -28.58
CA GLY A 156 -6.40 -7.08 -27.87
C GLY A 156 -6.38 -8.01 -26.64
N ALA A 157 -5.76 -9.18 -26.76
CA ALA A 157 -5.60 -10.12 -25.65
C ALA A 157 -4.68 -9.54 -24.55
N GLU A 158 -3.60 -8.86 -24.92
CA GLU A 158 -2.74 -8.13 -23.98
C GLU A 158 -3.51 -7.04 -23.24
N MET A 159 -4.29 -6.22 -23.96
CA MET A 159 -5.09 -5.16 -23.33
C MET A 159 -6.10 -5.74 -22.33
N MET A 160 -6.78 -6.85 -22.68
CA MET A 160 -7.68 -7.55 -21.77
C MET A 160 -6.96 -8.02 -20.52
N SER A 161 -5.77 -8.58 -20.67
CA SER A 161 -5.00 -9.06 -19.53
C SER A 161 -4.52 -7.94 -18.62
N LEU A 162 -4.13 -6.79 -19.17
CA LEU A 162 -3.78 -5.61 -18.37
C LEU A 162 -4.99 -5.09 -17.58
N VAL A 163 -6.16 -5.03 -18.19
CA VAL A 163 -7.42 -4.65 -17.52
C VAL A 163 -7.76 -5.62 -16.40
N ASP A 164 -7.61 -6.92 -16.63
CA ASP A 164 -7.86 -7.97 -15.63
C ASP A 164 -6.86 -7.91 -14.47
N GLY A 165 -5.58 -7.62 -14.77
CA GLY A 165 -4.55 -7.40 -13.77
C GLY A 165 -4.85 -6.19 -12.89
N LEU A 166 -5.26 -5.08 -13.51
CA LEU A 166 -5.61 -3.84 -12.80
C LEU A 166 -6.85 -4.01 -11.91
N LEU A 167 -7.83 -4.81 -12.32
CA LEU A 167 -8.96 -5.18 -11.46
C LEU A 167 -8.52 -5.93 -10.22
N LYS A 168 -7.68 -6.94 -10.36
CA LYS A 168 -7.20 -7.71 -9.20
C LYS A 168 -6.44 -6.81 -8.24
N ILE A 169 -5.60 -5.88 -8.74
CA ILE A 169 -4.95 -4.85 -7.91
C ILE A 169 -5.97 -3.99 -7.18
N ALA A 170 -7.04 -3.55 -7.84
CA ALA A 170 -8.05 -2.70 -7.24
C ALA A 170 -8.90 -3.42 -6.17
N HIS A 171 -8.96 -4.75 -6.18
CA HIS A 171 -9.68 -5.56 -5.19
C HIS A 171 -8.78 -6.11 -4.07
N LEU A 172 -7.45 -5.94 -4.19
CA LEU A 172 -6.54 -6.21 -3.09
C LEU A 172 -6.68 -5.06 -2.09
N GLU A 173 -7.28 -5.35 -0.93
CA GLU A 173 -7.25 -4.41 0.18
C GLU A 173 -5.79 -4.16 0.56
N PRO A 174 -5.33 -2.90 0.71
CA PRO A 174 -4.13 -2.65 1.47
C PRO A 174 -4.48 -3.01 2.91
N ASP A 175 -4.11 -4.22 3.32
CA ASP A 175 -4.08 -4.58 4.73
C ASP A 175 -3.27 -3.47 5.43
N PRO A 176 -3.82 -2.75 6.43
CA PRO A 176 -3.04 -1.75 7.15
C PRO A 176 -1.81 -2.46 7.67
N ALA A 177 -0.68 -2.16 7.04
CA ALA A 177 0.56 -2.89 7.25
C ALA A 177 0.78 -3.07 8.75
N PRO A 178 0.83 -4.32 9.27
CA PRO A 178 1.34 -4.50 10.61
C PRO A 178 2.73 -3.87 10.61
N ALA A 179 3.05 -3.13 11.69
CA ALA A 179 4.37 -2.54 11.86
C ALA A 179 5.44 -3.58 11.45
N PRO A 180 6.41 -3.21 10.59
CA PRO A 180 7.32 -4.18 10.01
C PRO A 180 7.92 -5.00 11.15
N PRO A 181 7.77 -6.33 11.15
CA PRO A 181 8.33 -7.14 12.20
C PRO A 181 9.83 -6.84 12.28
N PRO A 182 10.42 -6.79 13.49
CA PRO A 182 11.84 -6.57 13.63
C PRO A 182 12.58 -7.65 12.83
N ARG A 183 13.32 -7.18 11.82
CA ARG A 183 14.32 -7.85 10.99
C ARG A 183 14.57 -9.32 11.39
N ALA A 184 13.81 -10.25 10.83
CA ALA A 184 14.19 -11.65 10.83
C ALA A 184 15.26 -11.85 9.75
N ALA A 185 16.45 -12.28 10.15
CA ALA A 185 17.43 -12.79 9.20
C ALA A 185 16.81 -14.00 8.47
N GLY A 186 16.73 -13.97 7.12
CA GLY A 186 16.24 -15.09 6.31
C GLY A 186 15.15 -14.81 5.27
N GLY A 187 14.92 -13.55 4.85
CA GLY A 187 13.96 -13.23 3.78
C GLY A 187 14.54 -13.29 2.38
N LEU A 188 13.76 -13.75 1.39
CA LEU A 188 14.13 -13.82 -0.03
C LEU A 188 14.32 -12.42 -0.61
N ARG A 189 15.51 -12.10 -1.12
CA ARG A 189 15.79 -10.81 -1.79
C ARG A 189 15.55 -10.95 -3.29
N VAL A 190 14.60 -10.18 -3.79
CA VAL A 190 14.22 -10.20 -5.21
C VAL A 190 14.61 -8.87 -5.83
N LEU A 191 15.27 -8.89 -6.98
CA LEU A 191 15.46 -7.73 -7.85
C LEU A 191 14.56 -7.90 -9.09
N CYS A 192 13.68 -6.95 -9.36
CA CYS A 192 12.92 -6.91 -10.61
C CYS A 192 13.46 -5.80 -11.53
N VAL A 193 13.84 -6.16 -12.76
CA VAL A 193 14.33 -5.24 -13.79
C VAL A 193 13.30 -5.21 -14.92
N GLU A 194 12.55 -4.12 -15.02
CA GLU A 194 11.41 -3.96 -15.94
C GLU A 194 11.22 -2.46 -16.26
N ASP A 195 11.19 -2.12 -17.55
CA ASP A 195 11.09 -0.73 -18.02
C ASP A 195 9.64 -0.20 -18.01
N ASN A 196 8.66 -1.10 -18.12
CA ASN A 196 7.25 -0.73 -18.08
C ASN A 196 6.78 -0.47 -16.64
N PRO A 197 6.41 0.78 -16.28
CA PRO A 197 6.02 1.12 -14.92
C PRO A 197 4.76 0.38 -14.43
N VAL A 198 3.88 -0.06 -15.35
CA VAL A 198 2.66 -0.80 -15.01
C VAL A 198 3.01 -2.23 -14.57
N ASN A 199 3.88 -2.91 -15.31
CA ASN A 199 4.35 -4.26 -14.96
C ASN A 199 5.15 -4.23 -13.66
N LEU A 200 6.02 -3.22 -13.51
CA LEU A 200 6.81 -3.06 -12.30
C LEU A 200 5.91 -2.83 -11.07
N GLN A 201 4.85 -2.01 -11.20
CA GLN A 201 3.88 -1.82 -10.12
C GLN A 201 3.16 -3.13 -9.78
N LEU A 202 2.73 -3.90 -10.78
CA LEU A 202 2.10 -5.20 -10.55
C LEU A 202 3.01 -6.15 -9.74
N VAL A 203 4.29 -6.25 -10.09
CA VAL A 203 5.25 -7.08 -9.34
C VAL A 203 5.42 -6.58 -7.90
N ARG A 204 5.49 -5.26 -7.67
CA ARG A 204 5.56 -4.69 -6.32
C ARG A 204 4.37 -5.11 -5.46
N GLU A 205 3.16 -5.00 -5.98
CA GLU A 205 1.95 -5.37 -5.25
C GLU A 205 1.87 -6.86 -4.97
N LEU A 206 2.21 -7.71 -5.94
CA LEU A 206 2.23 -9.16 -5.75
C LEU A 206 3.23 -9.59 -4.68
N LEU A 207 4.44 -9.02 -4.68
CA LEU A 207 5.47 -9.36 -3.69
C LEU A 207 5.22 -8.72 -2.32
N ALA A 208 4.46 -7.62 -2.24
CA ALA A 208 4.00 -7.06 -0.96
C ALA A 208 3.10 -8.04 -0.19
N LEU A 209 2.44 -8.98 -0.87
CA LEU A 209 1.66 -10.06 -0.24
C LEU A 209 2.55 -11.12 0.44
N ARG A 210 3.88 -11.00 0.38
CA ARG A 210 4.85 -11.90 1.00
C ARG A 210 5.80 -11.12 1.90
N PRO A 211 5.49 -10.99 3.21
CA PRO A 211 6.29 -10.23 4.17
C PRO A 211 7.75 -10.69 4.30
N THR A 212 8.03 -11.92 3.89
CA THR A 212 9.37 -12.53 3.86
C THR A 212 10.18 -12.17 2.62
N VAL A 213 9.58 -11.49 1.62
CA VAL A 213 10.25 -11.08 0.39
C VAL A 213 10.66 -9.61 0.49
N ARG A 214 11.91 -9.32 0.17
CA ARG A 214 12.41 -7.95 0.01
C ARG A 214 12.64 -7.65 -1.45
N LEU A 215 11.82 -6.78 -2.02
CA LEU A 215 11.91 -6.38 -3.41
C LEU A 215 12.76 -5.12 -3.60
N ALA A 216 13.75 -5.20 -4.49
CA ALA A 216 14.42 -4.09 -5.14
C ALA A 216 13.97 -4.00 -6.61
N THR A 217 14.05 -2.83 -7.21
CA THR A 217 13.55 -2.60 -8.57
C THR A 217 14.50 -1.74 -9.40
N ALA A 218 14.58 -2.03 -10.68
CA ALA A 218 15.30 -1.25 -11.68
C ALA A 218 14.44 -1.10 -12.94
N VAL A 219 14.64 -0.01 -13.68
CA VAL A 219 13.86 0.31 -14.90
C VAL A 219 14.66 0.14 -16.19
N ASP A 220 15.94 -0.21 -16.06
CA ASP A 220 16.86 -0.43 -17.17
C ASP A 220 17.97 -1.42 -16.73
N GLY A 221 18.68 -1.98 -17.70
CA GLY A 221 19.70 -3.01 -17.46
C GLY A 221 20.89 -2.49 -16.68
N GLY A 222 21.34 -1.26 -16.95
CA GLY A 222 22.45 -0.62 -16.25
C GLY A 222 22.18 -0.42 -14.76
N SER A 223 21.01 0.12 -14.40
CA SER A 223 20.59 0.28 -13.01
C SER A 223 20.32 -1.07 -12.34
N GLY A 224 19.80 -2.06 -13.08
CA GLY A 224 19.63 -3.43 -12.60
C GLY A 224 20.95 -4.09 -12.21
N LEU A 225 21.97 -3.98 -13.07
CA LEU A 225 23.33 -4.47 -12.78
C LEU A 225 23.93 -3.75 -11.57
N ALA A 226 23.85 -2.42 -11.53
CA ALA A 226 24.38 -1.64 -10.41
C ALA A 226 23.72 -2.04 -9.07
N ALA A 227 22.39 -2.20 -9.07
CA ALA A 227 21.64 -2.64 -7.90
C ALA A 227 22.06 -4.05 -7.44
N ALA A 228 22.17 -4.99 -8.38
CA ALA A 228 22.57 -6.36 -8.09
C ALA A 228 24.00 -6.45 -7.54
N LEU A 229 24.94 -5.64 -8.03
CA LEU A 229 26.32 -5.66 -7.54
C LEU A 229 26.49 -4.98 -6.17
N ASN A 230 25.61 -4.01 -5.87
CA ASN A 230 25.60 -3.30 -4.59
C ASN A 230 24.96 -4.14 -3.48
N GLU A 231 23.82 -4.77 -3.76
CA GLU A 231 23.14 -5.67 -2.84
C GLU A 231 22.72 -6.95 -3.60
N PRO A 232 23.61 -7.98 -3.65
CA PRO A 232 23.36 -9.20 -4.42
C PRO A 232 22.04 -9.85 -4.05
N PRO A 233 21.07 -9.98 -4.97
CA PRO A 233 19.77 -10.58 -4.69
C PRO A 233 19.88 -12.11 -4.63
N ASP A 234 18.82 -12.75 -4.18
CA ASP A 234 18.69 -14.20 -4.25
C ASP A 234 17.98 -14.62 -5.56
N LEU A 235 17.08 -13.76 -6.04
CA LEU A 235 16.35 -13.91 -7.30
C LEU A 235 16.37 -12.61 -8.11
N VAL A 236 16.61 -12.72 -9.42
CA VAL A 236 16.43 -11.65 -10.40
C VAL A 236 15.28 -12.02 -11.32
N LEU A 237 14.27 -11.16 -11.37
CA LEU A 237 13.20 -11.16 -12.37
C LEU A 237 13.59 -10.16 -13.46
N LEU A 238 13.91 -10.66 -14.65
CA LEU A 238 14.57 -9.85 -15.68
C LEU A 238 13.74 -9.80 -16.96
N ASP A 239 13.30 -8.60 -17.34
CA ASP A 239 12.77 -8.39 -18.68
C ASP A 239 13.86 -8.62 -19.73
N LEU A 240 13.51 -9.29 -20.83
CA LEU A 240 14.41 -9.49 -21.97
C LEU A 240 14.53 -8.23 -22.82
N GLN A 241 13.48 -7.42 -22.89
CA GLN A 241 13.44 -6.21 -23.71
C GLN A 241 13.61 -4.97 -22.82
N LEU A 242 14.84 -4.52 -22.64
CA LEU A 242 15.17 -3.32 -21.88
C LEU A 242 15.68 -2.20 -22.81
N PRO A 243 15.52 -0.93 -22.42
CA PRO A 243 15.80 0.21 -23.30
C PRO A 243 17.29 0.45 -23.59
N ASP A 244 18.20 -0.02 -22.74
CA ASP A 244 19.63 0.27 -22.80
C ASP A 244 20.49 -0.96 -23.13
N ILE A 245 20.25 -2.09 -22.45
CA ILE A 245 21.02 -3.34 -22.58
C ILE A 245 20.05 -4.50 -22.62
N ASP A 246 20.16 -5.37 -23.62
CA ASP A 246 19.37 -6.59 -23.74
C ASP A 246 19.43 -7.46 -22.46
N GLY A 247 18.29 -8.00 -22.02
CA GLY A 247 18.22 -8.80 -20.79
C GLY A 247 19.11 -10.04 -20.81
N VAL A 248 19.40 -10.63 -21.98
CA VAL A 248 20.36 -11.74 -22.12
C VAL A 248 21.78 -11.27 -21.75
N GLU A 249 22.17 -10.07 -22.17
CA GLU A 249 23.47 -9.49 -21.83
C GLU A 249 23.56 -9.09 -20.34
N VAL A 250 22.47 -8.59 -19.76
CA VAL A 250 22.38 -8.37 -18.30
C VAL A 250 22.60 -9.68 -17.54
N MET A 251 21.89 -10.75 -17.91
CA MET A 251 22.05 -12.08 -17.32
C MET A 251 23.51 -12.57 -17.44
N ARG A 252 24.13 -12.45 -18.61
CA ARG A 252 25.51 -12.88 -18.83
C ARG A 252 26.50 -12.14 -17.93
N ARG A 253 26.30 -10.83 -17.73
CA ARG A 253 27.13 -10.02 -16.83
C ARG A 253 26.94 -10.39 -15.37
N LEU A 254 25.70 -10.65 -14.94
CA LEU A 254 25.41 -11.14 -13.58
C LEU A 254 26.06 -12.50 -13.32
N ARG A 255 26.06 -13.40 -14.30
CA ARG A 255 26.74 -14.70 -14.20
C ARG A 255 28.26 -14.60 -14.13
N ALA A 256 28.84 -13.61 -14.81
CA ALA A 256 30.29 -13.41 -14.85
C ALA A 256 30.86 -12.83 -13.54
N ASP A 257 30.05 -12.15 -12.72
CA ASP A 257 30.50 -11.59 -11.45
C ASP A 257 30.34 -12.61 -10.30
N PRO A 258 31.40 -12.95 -9.55
CA PRO A 258 31.35 -13.91 -8.45
C PRO A 258 30.32 -13.56 -7.35
N ARG A 259 29.97 -12.28 -7.19
CA ARG A 259 28.99 -11.83 -6.19
C ARG A 259 27.56 -12.21 -6.57
N THR A 260 27.27 -12.33 -7.86
CA THR A 260 25.93 -12.58 -8.40
C THR A 260 25.80 -13.88 -9.17
N ALA A 261 26.90 -14.63 -9.34
CA ALA A 261 26.91 -15.90 -10.06
C ALA A 261 25.91 -16.93 -9.51
N GLY A 262 25.70 -16.93 -8.19
CA GLY A 262 24.77 -17.82 -7.48
C GLY A 262 23.32 -17.34 -7.42
N CYS A 263 22.99 -16.15 -7.92
CA CYS A 263 21.62 -15.65 -7.92
C CYS A 263 20.75 -16.47 -8.87
N ARG A 264 19.49 -16.75 -8.53
CA ARG A 264 18.52 -17.30 -9.49
C ARG A 264 18.15 -16.20 -10.49
N ILE A 265 18.17 -16.45 -11.80
CA ILE A 265 17.79 -15.45 -12.83
C ILE A 265 16.66 -16.00 -13.69
N VAL A 266 15.47 -15.41 -13.56
CA VAL A 266 14.26 -15.80 -14.29
C VAL A 266 13.91 -14.74 -15.31
N ALA A 267 13.74 -15.15 -16.57
CA ALA A 267 13.29 -14.26 -17.64
C ALA A 267 11.79 -13.95 -17.49
N LEU A 268 11.42 -12.68 -17.67
CA LEU A 268 10.05 -12.20 -17.83
C LEU A 268 9.87 -11.70 -19.27
N SER A 269 9.07 -12.36 -20.08
CA SER A 269 8.96 -12.02 -21.51
C SER A 269 7.55 -12.23 -22.06
N ALA A 270 7.11 -11.39 -22.99
CA ALA A 270 5.83 -11.56 -23.70
C ALA A 270 5.82 -12.74 -24.67
N ASP A 271 6.99 -13.25 -25.04
CA ASP A 271 7.11 -14.38 -25.95
C ASP A 271 6.87 -15.71 -25.22
N ALA A 272 5.95 -16.53 -25.73
CA ALA A 272 5.63 -17.84 -25.18
C ALA A 272 6.01 -18.98 -26.13
N MET A 273 6.73 -18.70 -27.22
CA MET A 273 7.13 -19.72 -28.19
C MET A 273 8.13 -20.70 -27.55
N PRO A 274 7.90 -22.02 -27.64
CA PRO A 274 8.77 -23.03 -27.02
C PRO A 274 10.26 -22.86 -27.37
N ASP A 275 10.56 -22.59 -28.64
CA ASP A 275 11.93 -22.43 -29.12
C ASP A 275 12.66 -21.25 -28.43
N HIS A 276 11.95 -20.17 -28.13
CA HIS A 276 12.51 -18.99 -27.43
C HIS A 276 12.69 -19.24 -25.94
N ILE A 277 11.80 -20.02 -25.32
CA ILE A 277 11.95 -20.48 -23.94
C ILE A 277 13.20 -21.37 -23.84
N GLU A 278 13.34 -22.35 -24.74
CA GLU A 278 14.51 -23.23 -24.80
C GLU A 278 15.80 -22.45 -25.03
N THR A 279 15.78 -21.47 -25.93
CA THR A 279 16.93 -20.59 -26.20
C THR A 279 17.34 -19.79 -24.96
N ALA A 280 16.38 -19.23 -24.22
CA ALA A 280 16.67 -18.49 -23.00
C ALA A 280 17.24 -19.40 -21.90
N LEU A 281 16.67 -20.59 -21.70
CA LEU A 281 17.19 -21.56 -20.73
C LEU A 281 18.60 -22.02 -21.11
N ALA A 282 18.84 -22.31 -22.40
CA ALA A 282 20.16 -22.66 -22.92
C ALA A 282 21.19 -21.54 -22.76
N ALA A 283 20.76 -20.28 -22.77
CA ALA A 283 21.62 -19.12 -22.53
C ALA A 283 22.08 -18.97 -21.07
N GLY A 284 21.41 -19.62 -20.11
CA GLY A 284 21.78 -19.62 -18.70
C GLY A 284 20.75 -19.02 -17.74
N PHE A 285 19.52 -18.79 -18.20
CA PHE A 285 18.38 -18.48 -17.33
C PHE A 285 17.94 -19.72 -16.54
N ASP A 286 17.58 -19.49 -15.29
CA ASP A 286 17.09 -20.50 -14.34
C ASP A 286 15.62 -20.87 -14.54
N GLY A 287 14.90 -20.01 -15.23
CA GLY A 287 13.48 -20.13 -15.47
C GLY A 287 12.99 -19.08 -16.46
N TYR A 288 11.78 -19.30 -16.95
CA TYR A 288 11.13 -18.44 -17.93
C TYR A 288 9.66 -18.28 -17.57
N TRP A 289 9.23 -17.04 -17.34
CA TRP A 289 7.85 -16.68 -17.04
C TRP A 289 7.30 -15.76 -18.12
N THR A 290 6.17 -16.17 -18.68
CA THR A 290 5.52 -15.44 -19.77
C THR A 290 4.70 -14.28 -19.24
N LYS A 291 4.73 -13.14 -19.93
CA LYS A 291 3.74 -12.08 -19.82
C LYS A 291 2.50 -12.49 -20.65
N PRO A 292 1.27 -12.18 -20.21
CA PRO A 292 0.96 -11.47 -18.97
C PRO A 292 1.22 -12.31 -17.72
N ILE A 293 1.67 -11.65 -16.65
CA ILE A 293 1.98 -12.32 -15.38
C ILE A 293 0.71 -12.99 -14.85
N GLN A 294 0.73 -14.32 -14.78
CA GLN A 294 -0.34 -15.10 -14.16
C GLN A 294 -0.13 -15.15 -12.65
N PHE A 295 -1.04 -14.53 -11.89
CA PHE A 295 -0.81 -14.21 -10.47
C PHE A 295 -0.55 -15.44 -9.61
N ASP A 296 -1.40 -16.47 -9.74
CA ASP A 296 -1.30 -17.69 -8.93
C ASP A 296 -0.01 -18.44 -9.23
N ARG A 297 0.39 -18.49 -10.50
CA ARG A 297 1.63 -19.13 -10.94
C ARG A 297 2.87 -18.34 -10.47
N PHE A 298 2.80 -17.01 -10.55
CA PHE A 298 3.88 -16.13 -10.10
C PHE A 298 4.11 -16.26 -8.59
N LEU A 299 3.04 -16.14 -7.79
CA LEU A 299 3.13 -16.28 -6.33
C LEU A 299 3.59 -17.68 -5.91
N ALA A 300 3.06 -18.73 -6.54
CA ALA A 300 3.53 -20.10 -6.26
C ALA A 300 5.02 -20.29 -6.61
N GLY A 301 5.49 -19.69 -7.70
CA GLY A 301 6.90 -19.71 -8.07
C GLY A 301 7.79 -19.00 -7.06
N ILE A 302 7.36 -17.83 -6.57
CA ILE A 302 8.07 -17.08 -5.53
C ILE A 302 8.08 -17.85 -4.21
N ASP A 303 6.96 -18.44 -3.82
CA ASP A 303 6.84 -19.21 -2.57
C ASP A 303 7.73 -20.47 -2.59
N GLY A 304 7.80 -21.16 -3.72
CA GLY A 304 8.71 -22.29 -3.92
C GLY A 304 10.19 -21.88 -3.75
N LEU A 305 10.61 -20.79 -4.38
CA LEU A 305 11.97 -20.27 -4.28
C LEU A 305 12.30 -19.78 -2.86
N ALA A 306 11.34 -19.14 -2.18
CA ALA A 306 11.53 -18.71 -0.79
C ALA A 306 11.74 -19.91 0.16
N ALA A 307 11.07 -21.04 -0.09
CA ALA A 307 11.24 -22.26 0.70
C ALA A 307 12.60 -22.94 0.47
N GLU A 308 13.14 -22.90 -0.75
CA GLU A 308 14.45 -23.48 -1.08
C GLU A 308 15.61 -22.76 -0.39
N ILE A 309 15.49 -21.45 -0.14
CA ILE A 309 16.56 -20.61 0.45
C ILE A 309 16.50 -20.59 1.99
N ALA A 310 15.37 -20.98 2.58
CA ALA A 310 15.22 -21.12 4.02
C ALA A 310 15.87 -22.41 4.59
N HIS A 311 16.44 -23.27 3.74
CA HIS A 311 17.10 -24.54 4.06
C HIS A 311 18.59 -24.51 3.69
#